data_AF-A0A2Z3R385-F1
#
_entry.id   AF-A0A2Z3R385-F1
#
_cell.length_a   1.000
_cell.length_b   1.000
_cell.length_c   1.000
_cell.angle_alpha   90.00
_cell.angle_beta   90.00
_cell.angle_gamma   90.00
#
_symmetry.space_group_name_H-M   'P 1'
#
loop_
_entity.id
_entity.type
_entity.pdbx_description
1 polymer ?
#
loop_
_entity_poly.entity_id
_entity_poly.type
_entity_poly.pdbx_seq_one_letter_code
_entity_poly.pdbx_strand_id
1 'polypeptide(L)'
;MNAPAISKTLPSEEDIALARESSRVLSTVLQTRAETQQIDFHDDKGAVRAVRIPTSALRLLLEVLTEIGQGNAVSIIPIHAELTTQEAADVLNISRPFLVQLLEKGDIPFHKIGTHRRVRYQDVITYKNRIDAERRKALDELAAQAQELGMGY
;
A
#
# COMPACT_ATOMS: atom_id res chain seq x y z
N MET A 1 16.82 7.66 10.22
CA MET A 1 16.20 8.65 9.32
C MET A 1 14.80 8.15 9.00
N ASN A 2 13.76 8.87 9.43
CA ASN A 2 12.37 8.52 9.09
C ASN A 2 12.17 8.82 7.62
N ALA A 3 11.77 7.84 6.81
CA ALA A 3 11.19 8.13 5.51
C ALA A 3 9.91 8.95 5.78
N PRO A 4 9.76 10.16 5.22
CA PRO A 4 8.56 10.95 5.45
C PRO A 4 7.37 10.23 4.80
N ALA A 5 6.53 9.59 5.62
CA ALA A 5 5.20 9.18 5.19
C ALA A 5 4.41 10.45 4.86
N ILE A 6 3.96 10.59 3.61
CA ILE A 6 3.06 11.67 3.21
C ILE A 6 1.73 11.45 3.95
N SER A 7 1.15 12.56 4.46
CA SER A 7 0.14 12.65 5.53
C SER A 7 -0.93 11.54 5.62
N LYS A 8 -1.15 11.02 6.84
CA LYS A 8 -2.17 10.02 7.22
C LYS A 8 -3.50 10.65 7.64
N THR A 9 -3.96 11.69 6.97
CA THR A 9 -5.23 12.36 7.31
C THR A 9 -6.38 11.76 6.53
N LEU A 10 -7.52 11.54 7.20
CA LEU A 10 -8.75 11.13 6.53
C LEU A 10 -9.19 12.23 5.53
N PRO A 11 -9.60 11.85 4.32
CA PRO A 11 -10.05 12.83 3.32
C PRO A 11 -11.39 13.47 3.71
N SER A 12 -11.60 14.72 3.33
CA SER A 12 -12.89 15.40 3.50
C SER A 12 -13.94 14.88 2.51
N GLU A 13 -15.22 15.19 2.72
CA GLU A 13 -16.27 14.83 1.75
C GLU A 13 -16.01 15.44 0.37
N GLU A 14 -15.46 16.65 0.33
CA GLU A 14 -15.05 17.34 -0.89
C GLU A 14 -13.91 16.59 -1.60
N ASP A 15 -12.88 16.19 -0.86
CA ASP A 15 -11.75 15.40 -1.40
C ASP A 15 -12.23 14.05 -1.96
N ILE A 16 -13.15 13.38 -1.25
CA ILE A 16 -13.72 12.09 -1.67
C ILE A 16 -14.46 12.26 -3.00
N ALA A 17 -15.31 13.29 -3.12
CA ALA A 17 -16.07 13.55 -4.34
C ALA A 17 -15.14 13.87 -5.52
N LEU A 18 -14.17 14.77 -5.30
CA LEU A 18 -13.20 15.17 -6.32
C LEU A 18 -12.33 13.99 -6.76
N ALA A 19 -11.92 13.11 -5.84
CA ALA A 19 -11.12 11.94 -6.17
C ALA A 19 -11.89 10.90 -7.00
N ARG A 20 -13.18 10.71 -6.75
CA ARG A 20 -14.05 9.84 -7.59
C ARG A 20 -14.16 10.36 -9.02
N GLU A 21 -14.37 11.66 -9.19
CA GLU A 21 -14.44 12.27 -10.51
C GLU A 21 -13.09 12.19 -11.24
N SER A 22 -12.03 12.59 -10.54
CA SER A 22 -10.67 12.63 -11.08
C SER A 22 -10.15 11.25 -11.48
N SER A 23 -10.39 10.22 -10.65
CA SER A 23 -10.00 8.84 -10.98
C SER A 23 -10.71 8.33 -12.24
N ARG A 24 -12.00 8.65 -12.41
CA ARG A 24 -12.75 8.28 -13.62
C ARG A 24 -12.15 8.92 -14.86
N VAL A 25 -11.86 10.22 -14.83
CA VAL A 25 -11.24 10.94 -15.96
C VAL A 25 -9.83 10.42 -16.23
N LEU A 26 -9.01 10.27 -15.20
CA LEU A 26 -7.63 9.81 -15.33
C LEU A 26 -7.55 8.38 -15.89
N SER A 27 -8.51 7.51 -15.54
CA SER A 27 -8.57 6.13 -16.05
C SER A 27 -8.72 6.05 -17.58
N THR A 28 -9.40 7.01 -18.21
CA THR A 28 -9.58 7.04 -19.67
C THR A 28 -8.33 7.56 -20.36
N VAL A 29 -7.70 8.60 -19.81
CA VAL A 29 -6.45 9.20 -20.31
C VAL A 29 -5.31 8.17 -20.28
N LEU A 30 -5.24 7.33 -19.25
CA LEU A 30 -4.16 6.35 -19.05
C LEU A 30 -4.30 5.06 -19.89
N GLN A 31 -5.30 4.96 -20.77
CA GLN A 31 -5.40 3.85 -21.75
C GLN A 31 -4.34 3.94 -22.85
N THR A 32 -3.65 5.08 -22.96
CA THR A 32 -2.55 5.31 -23.88
C THR A 32 -1.33 4.40 -23.63
N ARG A 33 -0.56 4.13 -24.70
CA ARG A 33 0.71 3.39 -24.66
C ARG A 33 1.94 4.28 -24.46
N ALA A 34 1.75 5.59 -24.29
CA ALA A 34 2.86 6.52 -24.10
C ALA A 34 3.55 6.32 -22.74
N GLU A 35 4.88 6.48 -22.70
CA GLU A 35 5.69 6.35 -21.48
C GLU A 35 5.54 7.54 -20.52
N THR A 36 5.18 8.72 -21.06
CA THR A 36 4.99 9.95 -20.29
C THR A 36 3.70 10.66 -20.73
N GLN A 37 3.09 11.40 -19.82
CA GLN A 37 2.03 12.37 -20.11
C GLN A 37 2.50 13.78 -19.77
N GLN A 38 1.85 14.79 -20.34
CA GLN A 38 2.01 16.19 -19.94
C GLN A 38 0.76 16.60 -19.14
N ILE A 39 0.98 17.26 -17.99
CA ILE A 39 -0.07 17.85 -17.16
C ILE A 39 0.17 19.34 -17.08
N ASP A 40 -0.88 20.11 -17.30
CA ASP A 40 -0.87 21.55 -17.22
C ASP A 40 -1.40 21.99 -15.85
N PHE A 41 -0.56 22.70 -15.10
CA PHE A 41 -0.90 23.26 -13.80
C PHE A 41 -1.16 24.75 -13.94
N HIS A 42 -2.21 25.24 -13.28
CA HIS A 42 -2.58 26.65 -13.27
C HIS A 42 -2.14 27.24 -11.93
N ASP A 43 -1.38 28.34 -11.97
CA ASP A 43 -1.06 29.09 -10.75
C ASP A 43 -2.13 30.14 -10.41
N ASP A 44 -2.01 30.75 -9.22
CA ASP A 44 -2.94 31.76 -8.71
C ASP A 44 -3.03 33.03 -9.59
N LYS A 45 -2.10 33.19 -10.55
CA LYS A 45 -2.05 34.30 -11.51
C LYS A 45 -2.55 33.88 -12.90
N GLY A 46 -3.03 32.65 -13.05
CA GLY A 46 -3.52 32.09 -14.32
C GLY A 46 -2.42 31.67 -15.29
N ALA A 47 -1.15 31.66 -14.87
CA ALA A 47 -0.09 31.14 -15.71
C ALA A 47 -0.16 29.61 -15.74
N VAL A 48 -0.04 29.05 -16.95
CA VAL A 48 -0.05 27.61 -17.18
C VAL A 48 1.39 27.09 -17.18
N ARG A 49 1.64 26.05 -16.39
CA ARG A 49 2.91 25.33 -16.34
C ARG A 49 2.70 23.87 -16.73
N ALA A 50 3.25 23.51 -17.89
CA ALA A 50 3.30 22.14 -18.35
C ALA A 50 4.39 21.33 -17.62
N VAL A 51 4.03 20.14 -17.13
CA VAL A 51 4.94 19.20 -16.46
C VAL A 51 4.82 17.83 -17.10
N ARG A 52 5.96 17.24 -17.50
CA ARG A 52 5.99 15.86 -18.00
C ARG A 52 6.13 14.88 -16.83
N ILE A 53 5.24 13.89 -16.77
CA ILE A 53 5.18 12.90 -15.71
C ILE A 53 5.16 11.49 -16.32
N PRO A 54 5.90 10.51 -15.76
CA PRO A 54 5.83 9.12 -16.21
C PRO A 54 4.42 8.55 -16.08
N THR A 55 3.96 7.81 -17.09
CA THR A 55 2.65 7.14 -17.06
C THR A 55 2.54 6.17 -15.88
N SER A 56 3.65 5.55 -15.45
CA SER A 56 3.70 4.70 -14.25
C SER A 56 3.36 5.46 -12.96
N ALA A 57 3.84 6.69 -12.80
CA ALA A 57 3.52 7.53 -11.66
C ALA A 57 2.03 7.94 -11.65
N LEU A 58 1.45 8.15 -12.83
CA LEU A 58 0.02 8.46 -12.95
C LEU A 58 -0.88 7.27 -12.67
N ARG A 59 -0.42 6.05 -12.95
CA ARG A 59 -1.12 4.83 -12.52
C ARG A 59 -1.14 4.71 -11.00
N LEU A 60 -0.02 5.02 -10.33
CA LEU A 60 0.00 5.10 -8.86
C LEU A 60 -0.95 6.19 -8.34
N LEU A 61 -0.99 7.36 -8.98
CA LEU A 61 -1.94 8.41 -8.61
C LEU A 61 -3.40 7.95 -8.77
N LEU A 62 -3.72 7.18 -9.82
CA LEU A 62 -5.05 6.60 -10.01
C LEU A 62 -5.44 5.66 -8.86
N GLU A 63 -4.52 4.82 -8.39
CA GLU A 63 -4.75 3.97 -7.22
C GLU A 63 -4.99 4.81 -5.97
N VAL A 64 -4.17 5.85 -5.73
CA VAL A 64 -4.34 6.78 -4.61
C VAL A 64 -5.71 7.46 -4.64
N LEU A 65 -6.12 7.99 -5.80
CA LEU A 65 -7.43 8.63 -5.97
C LEU A 65 -8.59 7.65 -5.78
N THR A 66 -8.41 6.38 -6.14
CA THR A 66 -9.42 5.33 -5.94
C THR A 66 -9.65 5.08 -4.44
N GLU A 67 -8.57 4.99 -3.66
CA GLU A 67 -8.64 4.83 -2.21
C GLU A 67 -9.24 6.07 -1.52
N ILE A 68 -8.81 7.28 -1.89
CA ILE A 68 -9.40 8.53 -1.38
C ILE A 68 -10.89 8.59 -1.72
N GLY A 69 -11.30 8.20 -2.93
CA GLY A 69 -12.70 8.13 -3.33
C GLY A 69 -13.54 7.12 -2.53
N GLN A 70 -12.91 6.16 -1.84
CA GLN A 70 -13.58 5.24 -0.91
C GLN A 70 -13.62 5.78 0.53
N GLY A 71 -13.02 6.94 0.79
CA GLY A 71 -12.88 7.51 2.14
C GLY A 71 -11.66 6.99 2.90
N ASN A 72 -10.75 6.28 2.23
CA ASN A 72 -9.57 5.71 2.87
C ASN A 72 -8.44 6.74 2.97
N ALA A 73 -7.73 6.74 4.09
CA ALA A 73 -6.45 7.44 4.20
C ALA A 73 -5.37 6.65 3.46
N VAL A 74 -4.51 7.34 2.71
CA VAL A 74 -3.48 6.72 1.87
C VAL A 74 -2.08 7.12 2.34
N SER A 75 -1.15 6.17 2.32
CA SER A 75 0.26 6.41 2.63
C SER A 75 1.14 5.78 1.56
N ILE A 76 2.12 6.53 1.06
CA ILE A 76 3.14 6.03 0.12
C ILE A 76 4.38 5.67 0.92
N ILE A 77 4.81 4.41 0.82
CA ILE A 77 6.00 3.90 1.52
C ILE A 77 7.02 3.46 0.45
N PRO A 78 8.23 4.04 0.42
CA PRO A 78 9.28 3.59 -0.50
C PRO A 78 9.64 2.11 -0.25
N ILE A 79 9.85 1.33 -1.31
CA ILE A 79 10.16 -0.12 -1.19
C ILE A 79 11.49 -0.35 -0.46
N HIS A 80 12.46 0.55 -0.61
CA HIS A 80 13.74 0.51 0.11
C HIS A 80 13.69 1.15 1.50
N ALA A 81 12.50 1.54 1.97
CA ALA A 81 12.36 2.09 3.31
C ALA A 81 12.64 1.01 4.37
N GLU A 82 13.38 1.41 5.39
CA GLU A 82 13.45 0.67 6.64
C GLU A 82 12.31 1.10 7.53
N LEU A 83 11.51 0.13 7.94
CA LEU A 83 10.42 0.30 8.88
C LEU A 83 10.92 0.16 10.31
N THR A 84 10.36 0.96 11.20
CA THR A 84 10.36 0.67 12.63
C THR A 84 9.54 -0.58 12.91
N THR A 85 9.74 -1.18 14.08
CA THR A 85 8.90 -2.30 14.53
C THR A 85 7.41 -1.93 14.63
N GLN A 86 7.07 -0.66 14.84
CA GLN A 86 5.67 -0.27 14.88
C GLN A 86 5.09 -0.26 13.47
N GLU A 87 5.74 0.42 12.53
CA GLU A 87 5.28 0.47 11.13
C GLU A 87 5.20 -0.92 10.49
N ALA A 88 6.17 -1.79 10.76
CA ALA A 88 6.13 -3.18 10.28
C ALA A 88 4.96 -3.98 10.90
N ALA A 89 4.61 -3.72 12.16
CA ALA A 89 3.49 -4.37 12.81
C ALA A 89 2.16 -3.87 12.23
N ASP A 90 2.06 -2.56 11.96
CA ASP A 90 0.90 -1.94 11.32
C ASP A 90 0.70 -2.51 9.91
N VAL A 91 1.76 -2.69 9.11
CA VAL A 91 1.71 -3.31 7.76
C VAL A 91 1.18 -4.75 7.80
N LEU A 92 1.56 -5.52 8.82
CA LEU A 92 1.12 -6.90 9.01
C LEU A 92 -0.23 -7.01 9.73
N ASN A 93 -0.79 -5.90 10.20
CA ASN A 93 -1.99 -5.85 11.03
C ASN A 93 -1.88 -6.76 12.28
N ILE A 94 -0.74 -6.69 12.97
CA ILE A 94 -0.46 -7.45 14.20
C ILE A 94 0.00 -6.52 15.31
N SER A 95 0.04 -7.03 16.55
CA SER A 95 0.63 -6.28 17.66
C SER A 95 2.15 -6.16 17.54
N ARG A 96 2.70 -5.01 17.95
CA ARG A 96 4.16 -4.81 18.00
C ARG A 96 4.90 -5.89 18.81
N PRO A 97 4.42 -6.33 20.00
CA PRO A 97 5.06 -7.42 20.72
C PRO A 97 5.14 -8.73 19.91
N PHE A 98 4.08 -9.06 19.16
CA PHE A 98 4.08 -10.25 18.31
C PHE A 98 5.08 -10.11 17.15
N LEU A 99 5.14 -8.95 16.50
CA LEU A 99 6.18 -8.70 15.50
C LEU A 99 7.58 -8.93 16.09
N VAL A 100 7.87 -8.36 17.27
CA VAL A 100 9.18 -8.54 17.90
C VAL A 100 9.51 -10.00 18.15
N GLN A 101 8.53 -10.83 18.52
CA GLN A 101 8.75 -12.28 18.63
C GLN A 101 9.12 -12.93 17.29
N LEU A 102 8.48 -12.54 16.19
CA LEU A 102 8.83 -13.03 14.85
C LEU A 102 10.25 -12.62 14.44
N LEU A 103 10.65 -11.38 14.77
CA LEU A 103 12.01 -10.90 14.51
C LEU A 103 13.04 -11.71 15.27
N GLU A 104 12.84 -11.91 16.57
CA GLU A 104 13.78 -12.67 17.43
C GLU A 104 13.85 -14.16 17.06
N LYS A 105 12.78 -14.72 16.50
CA LYS A 105 12.76 -16.09 15.94
C LYS A 105 13.49 -16.20 14.60
N GLY A 106 13.75 -15.09 13.92
CA GLY A 106 14.35 -15.06 12.58
C GLY A 106 13.35 -15.27 11.45
N ASP A 107 12.04 -15.23 11.72
CA ASP A 107 10.99 -15.40 10.71
C ASP A 107 10.94 -14.23 9.73
N ILE A 108 11.38 -13.05 10.17
CA ILE A 108 11.54 -11.85 9.34
C ILE A 108 12.93 -11.27 9.61
N PRO A 109 13.77 -11.09 8.58
CA PRO A 109 15.06 -10.44 8.72
C PRO A 109 14.96 -9.04 9.33
N PHE A 110 15.88 -8.70 10.22
CA PHE A 110 16.02 -7.36 10.77
C PHE A 110 17.47 -7.05 11.08
N HIS A 111 17.80 -5.78 11.21
CA HIS A 111 19.07 -5.31 11.75
C HIS A 111 18.83 -4.27 12.82
N LYS A 112 19.89 -3.90 13.54
CA LYS A 112 19.84 -2.84 14.55
C LYS A 112 20.54 -1.59 14.05
N ILE A 113 19.91 -0.44 14.25
CA ILE A 113 20.55 0.87 14.19
C ILE A 113 20.59 1.41 15.61
N GLY A 114 21.78 1.41 16.21
CA GLY A 114 21.93 1.60 17.65
C GLY A 114 21.20 0.50 18.43
N THR A 115 20.28 0.88 19.31
CA THR A 115 19.46 -0.06 20.10
C THR A 115 18.14 -0.43 19.42
N HIS A 116 17.79 0.22 18.31
CA HIS A 116 16.50 0.05 17.66
C HIS A 116 16.56 -0.96 16.51
N ARG A 117 15.57 -1.85 16.43
CA ARG A 117 15.39 -2.75 15.29
C ARG A 117 14.83 -2.00 14.08
N ARG A 118 15.28 -2.41 12.89
CA ARG A 118 14.83 -1.94 11.59
C ARG A 118 14.56 -3.14 10.69
N VAL A 119 13.48 -3.07 9.94
CA VAL A 119 13.01 -4.16 9.08
C VAL A 119 12.79 -3.56 7.69
N ARG A 120 13.28 -4.20 6.64
CA ARG A 120 13.02 -3.69 5.28
C ARG A 120 11.56 -3.95 4.93
N TYR A 121 10.89 -2.99 4.30
CA TYR A 121 9.50 -3.16 3.85
C TYR A 121 9.32 -4.43 3.01
N GLN A 122 10.27 -4.71 2.10
CA GLN A 122 10.25 -5.91 1.26
C GLN A 122 10.20 -7.23 2.06
N ASP A 123 10.94 -7.30 3.17
CA ASP A 123 10.98 -8.50 4.02
C ASP A 123 9.65 -8.70 4.74
N VAL A 124 9.02 -7.61 5.16
CA VAL A 124 7.67 -7.63 5.78
C VAL A 124 6.63 -8.14 4.79
N ILE A 125 6.61 -7.61 3.55
CA ILE A 125 5.66 -8.04 2.52
C ILE A 125 5.90 -9.49 2.08
N THR A 126 7.17 -9.90 1.99
CA THR A 126 7.52 -11.30 1.68
C THR A 126 6.96 -12.26 2.74
N TYR A 127 7.12 -11.91 4.01
CA TYR A 127 6.53 -12.68 5.11
C TYR A 127 5.00 -12.73 5.02
N LYS A 128 4.35 -11.57 4.79
CA LYS A 128 2.88 -11.49 4.65
C LYS A 128 2.36 -12.43 3.57
N ASN A 129 2.94 -12.34 2.37
CA ASN A 129 2.53 -13.15 1.22
C ASN A 129 2.68 -14.65 1.48
N ARG A 130 3.75 -15.06 2.16
CA ARG A 130 3.95 -16.47 2.55
C ARG A 130 2.83 -16.94 3.49
N ILE A 131 2.54 -16.17 4.54
CA ILE A 131 1.51 -16.51 5.52
C ILE A 131 0.11 -16.53 4.89
N ASP A 132 -0.21 -15.57 4.02
CA ASP A 132 -1.52 -15.52 3.37
C ASP A 132 -1.71 -16.71 2.39
N ALA A 133 -0.65 -17.16 1.73
CA ALA A 133 -0.68 -18.38 0.92
C ALA A 133 -0.88 -19.64 1.78
N GLU A 134 -0.19 -19.76 2.92
CA GLU A 134 -0.36 -20.86 3.87
C GLU A 134 -1.80 -20.91 4.44
N ARG A 135 -2.35 -19.75 4.82
CA ARG A 135 -3.74 -19.63 5.30
C ARG A 135 -4.74 -20.09 4.24
N ARG A 136 -4.58 -19.65 2.99
CA ARG A 136 -5.48 -20.03 1.89
C ARG A 136 -5.43 -21.55 1.66
N LYS A 137 -4.24 -22.14 1.65
CA LYS A 137 -4.08 -23.59 1.53
C LYS A 137 -4.79 -24.36 2.65
N ALA A 138 -4.64 -23.91 3.90
CA ALA A 138 -5.31 -24.56 5.04
C ALA A 138 -6.85 -24.45 4.96
N LEU A 139 -7.38 -23.32 4.48
CA LEU A 139 -8.82 -23.17 4.25
C LEU A 139 -9.32 -24.10 3.14
N ASP A 140 -8.57 -24.23 2.05
CA ASP A 140 -8.89 -25.14 0.95
C ASP A 140 -8.90 -26.61 1.42
N GLU A 141 -7.93 -27.01 2.26
CA GLU A 141 -7.86 -28.33 2.89
C GLU A 141 -9.06 -28.59 3.82
N LEU A 142 -9.44 -27.61 4.65
CA LEU A 142 -10.61 -27.72 5.52
C LEU A 142 -11.91 -27.83 4.72
N ALA A 143 -12.05 -27.07 3.63
CA ALA A 143 -13.21 -27.12 2.76
C ALA A 143 -13.32 -28.49 2.06
N ALA A 144 -12.20 -29.03 1.57
CA ALA A 144 -12.16 -30.36 0.97
C ALA A 144 -12.57 -31.45 1.98
N GLN A 145 -12.06 -31.40 3.21
CA GLN A 145 -12.44 -32.35 4.27
C GLN A 145 -13.93 -32.25 4.64
N ALA A 146 -14.48 -31.04 4.72
CA ALA A 146 -15.91 -30.85 4.99
C ALA A 146 -16.80 -31.43 3.88
N GLN A 147 -16.38 -31.28 2.62
CA GLN A 147 -17.05 -31.86 1.45
C GLN A 147 -17.00 -33.40 1.48
N GLU A 148 -15.85 -33.99 1.83
CA GLU A 148 -15.68 -35.44 1.96
C GLU A 148 -16.52 -36.04 3.10
N LEU A 149 -16.68 -35.31 4.21
CA LEU A 149 -17.47 -35.73 5.36
C LEU A 149 -18.98 -35.52 5.18
N GLY A 150 -19.43 -35.06 4.01
CA GLY A 150 -20.84 -34.82 3.73
C GLY A 150 -21.45 -33.69 4.58
N MET A 151 -20.60 -32.84 5.15
CA MET A 151 -21.00 -31.64 5.89
C MET A 151 -21.29 -30.50 4.90
N GLY A 152 -22.20 -30.75 3.96
CA GLY A 152 -22.66 -29.73 3.02
C GLY A 152 -23.62 -28.76 3.70
N TYR A 153 -23.43 -27.47 3.46
CA TYR A 153 -24.53 -26.50 3.43
C TYR A 153 -25.14 -26.50 2.04
#